data_AF-A0A2S3X411-F1
#
_entry.id   AF-A0A2S3X411-F1
#
_cell.length_a   1.000
_cell.length_b   1.000
_cell.length_c   1.000
_cell.angle_alpha   90.00
_cell.angle_beta   90.00
_cell.angle_gamma   90.00
#
_symmetry.space_group_name_H-M   'P 1'
#
loop_
_entity.id
_entity.type
_entity.pdbx_description
1 polymer ?
#
loop_
_entity_poly.entity_id
_entity_poly.type
_entity_poly.pdbx_seq_one_letter_code
_entity_poly.pdbx_strand_id
1 'polypeptide(L)'
;MAIAVNQNTPKAIARDGRGSSVREITYHRHPDALDVTRARVTRHHFTASGFLKQSADPRLANAGIANFIYHYDLRGNALHTRSVDAGTSVKLSDTAGRPLLIVNGILSTGDSREDHSQAVSHTWHYEVPTLPGRPLAVSEQVASEGPRTTQRFIYAASTAADKDRNIAGHCISHYDTAGLMATECMALSGVPLSMTRRLPQAATDPDLQVDWHGADPTAWNALLGPERYTTVTCTDATGNVLNTRDAADHQQRVAYGVNGQLARTWLTVKNSAEQPVVTALTHSAEGRKLNETHGNGVTCTYQYEPRTQRLAIIRVKRQTGLLQDLRYQYDPVGNVLNARDESQQTRIWRNQRVGPESLYGYDSLYQLVSANGRESTRQYNGATTTINTSA
;
A
#
# COMPACT_ATOMS: atom_id res chain seq x y z
N MET A 1 24.60 21.40 -11.74
CA MET A 1 24.96 19.96 -11.64
C MET A 1 23.89 19.05 -12.25
N ALA A 2 22.61 19.15 -11.88
CA ALA A 2 21.54 18.28 -12.41
C ALA A 2 21.45 18.21 -13.96
N ILE A 3 21.69 19.32 -14.68
CA ILE A 3 21.66 19.33 -16.15
C ILE A 3 22.78 18.45 -16.77
N ALA A 4 23.97 18.46 -16.18
CA ALA A 4 25.12 17.69 -16.69
C ALA A 4 24.96 16.18 -16.45
N VAL A 5 24.36 15.80 -15.31
CA VAL A 5 24.08 14.38 -14.98
C VAL A 5 23.09 13.77 -15.97
N ASN A 6 22.05 14.52 -16.36
CA ASN A 6 20.96 14.02 -17.20
C ASN A 6 21.18 14.21 -18.72
N GLN A 7 22.30 14.82 -19.13
CA GLN A 7 22.58 15.04 -20.54
C GLN A 7 22.83 13.71 -21.26
N ASN A 8 22.10 13.44 -22.34
CA ASN A 8 22.19 12.20 -23.12
C ASN A 8 21.92 10.92 -22.30
N THR A 9 21.00 10.97 -21.34
CA THR A 9 20.53 9.78 -20.59
C THR A 9 19.05 9.47 -20.84
N PRO A 10 18.62 9.23 -22.10
CA PRO A 10 17.23 8.95 -22.42
C PRO A 10 16.79 7.56 -21.92
N LYS A 11 15.48 7.33 -21.81
CA LYS A 11 14.95 5.95 -21.80
C LYS A 11 14.73 5.49 -23.24
N ALA A 12 15.25 4.33 -23.60
CA ALA A 12 15.06 3.73 -24.92
C ALA A 12 14.45 2.33 -24.82
N ILE A 13 13.69 1.95 -25.85
CA ILE A 13 13.06 0.63 -25.96
C ILE A 13 13.43 0.05 -27.31
N ALA A 14 13.99 -1.15 -27.33
CA ALA A 14 14.23 -1.92 -28.56
C ALA A 14 13.11 -2.95 -28.74
N ARG A 15 12.58 -3.06 -29.95
CA ARG A 15 11.50 -3.98 -30.30
C ARG A 15 11.98 -5.04 -31.30
N ASP A 16 11.40 -6.24 -31.24
CA ASP A 16 11.59 -7.27 -32.27
C ASP A 16 10.69 -7.02 -33.50
N GLY A 17 10.79 -7.89 -34.51
CA GLY A 17 9.97 -7.79 -35.73
C GLY A 17 8.46 -7.97 -35.52
N ARG A 18 8.02 -8.38 -34.32
CA ARG A 18 6.61 -8.50 -33.93
C ARG A 18 6.14 -7.30 -33.09
N GLY A 19 7.03 -6.34 -32.84
CA GLY A 19 6.75 -5.15 -32.03
C GLY A 19 6.88 -5.36 -30.52
N SER A 20 7.32 -6.54 -30.06
CA SER A 20 7.53 -6.85 -28.64
C SER A 20 8.77 -6.14 -28.10
N SER A 21 8.66 -5.51 -26.93
CA SER A 21 9.77 -4.82 -26.26
C SER A 21 10.79 -5.81 -25.71
N VAL A 22 11.86 -6.08 -26.47
CA VAL A 22 12.91 -7.06 -26.10
C VAL A 22 14.01 -6.48 -25.23
N ARG A 23 14.18 -5.15 -25.24
CA ARG A 23 15.12 -4.47 -24.34
C ARG A 23 14.56 -3.15 -23.86
N GLU A 24 14.69 -2.89 -22.57
CA GLU A 24 14.61 -1.55 -22.01
C GLU A 24 16.02 -1.08 -21.67
N ILE A 25 16.39 0.09 -22.16
CA ILE A 25 17.73 0.65 -22.02
C ILE A 25 17.62 1.95 -21.26
N THR A 26 18.29 2.02 -20.11
CA THR A 26 18.50 3.25 -19.35
C THR A 26 19.98 3.55 -19.26
N TYR A 27 20.35 4.80 -19.04
CA TYR A 27 21.75 5.22 -18.96
C TYR A 27 22.00 5.78 -17.57
N HIS A 28 22.86 5.10 -16.81
CA HIS A 28 23.26 5.49 -15.47
C HIS A 28 24.53 6.33 -15.52
N ARG A 29 24.49 7.50 -14.89
CA ARG A 29 25.61 8.40 -14.63
C ARG A 29 25.51 8.91 -13.20
N HIS A 30 26.59 8.77 -12.44
CA HIS A 30 26.68 9.26 -11.07
C HIS A 30 27.17 10.73 -11.08
N PRO A 31 26.67 11.62 -10.20
CA PRO A 31 27.11 13.02 -10.14
C PRO A 31 28.62 13.20 -9.91
N ASP A 32 29.26 12.26 -9.22
CA ASP A 32 30.71 12.31 -8.95
C ASP A 32 31.59 11.80 -10.11
N ALA A 33 30.99 11.21 -11.16
CA ALA A 33 31.69 10.63 -12.30
C ALA A 33 30.95 10.96 -13.62
N LEU A 34 30.94 12.25 -13.97
CA LEU A 34 30.14 12.78 -15.09
C LEU A 34 30.62 12.31 -16.47
N ASP A 35 31.86 11.90 -16.59
CA ASP A 35 32.49 11.34 -17.80
C ASP A 35 32.13 9.85 -18.02
N VAL A 36 31.65 9.16 -16.98
CA VAL A 36 31.31 7.73 -17.04
C VAL A 36 29.81 7.54 -17.17
N THR A 37 29.36 7.09 -18.34
CA THR A 37 27.95 6.70 -18.58
C THR A 37 27.85 5.21 -18.85
N ARG A 38 27.04 4.49 -18.07
CA ARG A 38 26.84 3.05 -18.21
C ARG A 38 25.43 2.75 -18.70
N ALA A 39 25.32 2.11 -19.86
CA ALA A 39 24.04 1.55 -20.32
C ALA A 39 23.61 0.38 -19.41
N ARG A 40 22.37 0.43 -18.95
CA ARG A 40 21.71 -0.58 -18.14
C ARG A 40 20.62 -1.19 -19.02
N VAL A 41 20.81 -2.44 -19.42
CA VAL A 41 19.93 -3.12 -20.37
C VAL A 41 19.13 -4.21 -19.66
N THR A 42 17.85 -3.93 -19.42
CA THR A 42 16.88 -4.96 -19.04
C THR A 42 16.50 -5.73 -20.30
N ARG A 43 16.51 -7.07 -20.24
CA ARG A 43 16.27 -7.94 -21.39
C ARG A 43 15.00 -8.75 -21.20
N HIS A 44 14.24 -8.88 -22.28
CA HIS A 44 13.01 -9.66 -22.32
C HIS A 44 13.07 -10.65 -23.48
N HIS A 45 12.72 -11.91 -23.21
CA HIS A 45 12.61 -12.95 -24.21
C HIS A 45 11.15 -13.39 -24.31
N PHE A 46 10.66 -13.56 -25.53
CA PHE A 46 9.28 -13.94 -25.80
C PHE A 46 9.19 -15.33 -26.43
N THR A 47 8.12 -16.06 -26.15
CA THR A 47 7.81 -17.34 -26.81
C THR A 47 7.49 -17.12 -28.29
N ALA A 48 7.40 -18.20 -29.07
CA ALA A 48 6.96 -18.15 -30.47
C ALA A 48 5.55 -17.52 -30.58
N SER A 49 4.66 -17.84 -29.64
CA SER A 49 3.30 -17.29 -29.53
C SER A 49 3.24 -15.83 -29.05
N GLY A 50 4.38 -15.22 -28.72
CA GLY A 50 4.46 -13.79 -28.34
C GLY A 50 4.28 -13.49 -26.85
N PHE A 51 4.25 -14.50 -25.97
CA PHE A 51 4.16 -14.30 -24.52
C PHE A 51 5.55 -14.08 -23.90
N LEU A 52 5.64 -13.27 -22.84
CA LEU A 52 6.91 -12.95 -22.16
C LEU A 52 7.47 -14.19 -21.47
N LYS A 53 8.49 -14.85 -22.03
CA LYS A 53 9.10 -16.06 -21.45
C LYS A 53 10.06 -15.75 -20.32
N GLN A 54 10.91 -14.72 -20.46
CA GLN A 54 11.93 -14.39 -19.47
C GLN A 54 12.12 -12.88 -19.36
N SER A 55 12.45 -12.43 -18.16
CA SER A 55 12.87 -11.05 -17.89
C SER A 55 14.14 -11.05 -17.04
N ALA A 56 15.11 -10.23 -17.40
CA ALA A 56 16.38 -10.13 -16.69
C ALA A 56 16.83 -8.68 -16.55
N ASP A 57 17.12 -8.27 -15.32
CA ASP A 57 17.74 -6.98 -15.00
C ASP A 57 19.18 -6.92 -15.55
N PRO A 58 19.78 -5.72 -15.66
CA PRO A 58 21.11 -5.57 -16.23
C PRO A 58 22.21 -6.40 -15.55
N ARG A 59 22.13 -6.59 -14.23
CA ARG A 59 23.13 -7.30 -13.44
C ARG A 59 23.02 -8.81 -13.66
N LEU A 60 21.82 -9.37 -13.51
CA LEU A 60 21.60 -10.81 -13.67
C LEU A 60 21.70 -11.24 -15.13
N ALA A 61 21.23 -10.41 -16.07
CA ALA A 61 21.40 -10.69 -17.50
C ALA A 61 22.89 -10.82 -17.89
N ASN A 62 23.78 -10.01 -17.30
CA ASN A 62 25.23 -10.11 -17.55
C ASN A 62 25.84 -11.38 -16.94
N ALA A 63 25.21 -11.98 -15.93
CA ALA A 63 25.58 -13.26 -15.36
C ALA A 63 24.89 -14.46 -16.06
N GLY A 64 24.08 -14.22 -17.09
CA GLY A 64 23.32 -15.27 -17.78
C GLY A 64 22.11 -15.80 -16.98
N ILE A 65 21.67 -15.06 -15.95
CA ILE A 65 20.56 -15.43 -15.07
C ILE A 65 19.34 -14.57 -15.42
N ALA A 66 18.15 -15.18 -15.43
CA ALA A 66 16.89 -14.46 -15.57
C ALA A 66 16.30 -14.15 -14.18
N ASN A 67 15.78 -12.94 -13.98
CA ASN A 67 15.00 -12.62 -12.77
C ASN A 67 13.71 -13.42 -12.74
N PHE A 68 13.06 -13.53 -13.90
CA PHE A 68 11.79 -14.22 -14.07
C PHE A 68 11.83 -15.18 -15.24
N ILE A 69 11.21 -16.34 -15.06
CA ILE A 69 10.89 -17.31 -16.12
C ILE A 69 9.42 -17.67 -16.00
N TYR A 70 8.68 -17.60 -17.11
CA TYR A 70 7.25 -17.84 -17.16
C TYR A 70 6.91 -19.01 -18.11
N HIS A 71 5.96 -19.82 -17.68
CA HIS A 71 5.29 -20.82 -18.51
C HIS A 71 3.80 -20.55 -18.54
N TYR A 72 3.19 -20.69 -19.72
CA TYR A 72 1.83 -20.25 -19.99
C TYR A 72 0.94 -21.38 -20.47
N ASP A 73 -0.36 -21.21 -20.31
CA ASP A 73 -1.33 -21.92 -21.15
C ASP A 73 -1.34 -21.34 -22.58
N LEU A 74 -2.15 -21.92 -23.46
CA LEU A 74 -2.27 -21.48 -24.85
C LEU A 74 -2.92 -20.10 -25.01
N ARG A 75 -3.59 -19.58 -23.97
CA ARG A 75 -4.23 -18.26 -23.96
C ARG A 75 -3.33 -17.17 -23.41
N GLY A 76 -2.14 -17.52 -22.89
CA GLY A 76 -1.20 -16.58 -22.31
C GLY A 76 -1.41 -16.32 -20.83
N ASN A 77 -2.15 -17.19 -20.11
CA ASN A 77 -2.20 -17.14 -18.65
C ASN A 77 -0.97 -17.83 -18.07
N ALA A 78 -0.20 -17.11 -17.23
CA ALA A 78 0.99 -17.68 -16.60
C ALA A 78 0.57 -18.76 -15.59
N LEU A 79 0.96 -20.00 -15.85
CA LEU A 79 0.69 -21.16 -15.00
C LEU A 79 1.80 -21.40 -14.00
N HIS A 80 3.05 -21.11 -14.38
CA HIS A 80 4.23 -21.32 -13.55
C HIS A 80 5.17 -20.13 -13.71
N THR A 81 5.63 -19.59 -12.59
CA THR A 81 6.54 -18.44 -12.52
C THR A 81 7.70 -18.79 -11.62
N ARG A 82 8.92 -18.74 -12.16
CA ARG A 82 10.14 -18.77 -11.36
C ARG A 82 10.64 -17.36 -11.18
N SER A 83 10.82 -16.94 -9.93
CA SER A 83 11.44 -15.68 -9.55
C SER A 83 12.67 -15.95 -8.71
N VAL A 84 13.76 -15.23 -8.99
CA VAL A 84 14.96 -15.25 -8.13
C VAL A 84 14.72 -14.56 -6.78
N ASP A 85 13.73 -13.67 -6.71
CA ASP A 85 13.42 -12.90 -5.50
C ASP A 85 12.27 -13.50 -4.69
N ALA A 86 11.26 -14.04 -5.38
CA ALA A 86 10.01 -14.53 -4.78
C ALA A 86 9.86 -16.07 -4.80
N GLY A 87 10.88 -16.79 -5.26
CA GLY A 87 10.82 -18.24 -5.45
C GLY A 87 9.94 -18.66 -6.63
N THR A 88 9.53 -19.92 -6.64
CA THR A 88 8.68 -20.49 -7.70
C THR A 88 7.24 -20.60 -7.24
N SER A 89 6.31 -20.29 -8.14
CA SER A 89 4.87 -20.44 -7.91
C SER A 89 4.14 -21.04 -9.10
N VAL A 90 3.06 -21.74 -8.79
CA VAL A 90 2.10 -22.31 -9.76
C VAL A 90 0.74 -21.69 -9.52
N LYS A 91 0.04 -21.32 -10.58
CA LYS A 91 -1.32 -20.80 -10.52
C LYS A 91 -2.20 -21.49 -11.56
N LEU A 92 -3.34 -21.99 -11.11
CA LEU A 92 -4.38 -22.53 -11.95
C LEU A 92 -5.69 -21.82 -11.67
N SER A 93 -6.34 -21.35 -12.72
CA SER A 93 -7.71 -20.85 -12.69
C SER A 93 -8.66 -21.90 -13.26
N ASP A 94 -9.91 -21.87 -12.82
CA ASP A 94 -10.97 -22.63 -13.46
C ASP A 94 -11.42 -22.02 -14.80
N THR A 95 -12.40 -22.64 -15.44
CA THR A 95 -12.92 -22.19 -16.74
C THR A 95 -13.69 -20.86 -16.68
N ALA A 96 -14.13 -20.44 -15.49
CA ALA A 96 -14.71 -19.13 -15.24
C ALA A 96 -13.65 -18.05 -14.93
N GLY A 97 -12.36 -18.41 -14.96
CA GLY A 97 -11.24 -17.52 -14.67
C GLY A 97 -10.97 -17.31 -13.18
N ARG A 98 -11.70 -18.00 -12.30
CA ARG A 98 -11.56 -17.87 -10.84
C ARG A 98 -10.33 -18.67 -10.37
N PRO A 99 -9.58 -18.22 -9.35
CA PRO A 99 -8.49 -19.00 -8.77
C PRO A 99 -8.99 -20.38 -8.33
N LEU A 100 -8.32 -21.45 -8.72
CA LEU A 100 -8.64 -22.81 -8.25
C LEU A 100 -7.56 -23.30 -7.30
N LEU A 101 -6.30 -23.18 -7.73
CA LEU A 101 -5.12 -23.61 -7.00
C LEU A 101 -4.00 -22.59 -7.18
N ILE A 102 -3.36 -22.21 -6.09
CA ILE A 102 -2.08 -21.50 -6.11
C ILE A 102 -1.11 -22.26 -5.23
N VAL A 103 0.09 -22.55 -5.73
CA VAL A 103 1.17 -23.15 -4.93
C VAL A 103 2.32 -22.17 -4.93
N ASN A 104 2.76 -21.76 -3.74
CA ASN A 104 3.87 -20.83 -3.53
C ASN A 104 4.99 -21.51 -2.74
N GLY A 105 6.15 -20.84 -2.63
CA GLY A 105 7.26 -21.32 -1.81
C GLY A 105 7.95 -22.55 -2.39
N ILE A 106 7.77 -22.84 -3.68
CA ILE A 106 8.51 -23.90 -4.35
C ILE A 106 9.95 -23.40 -4.53
N LEU A 107 10.90 -24.13 -3.96
CA LEU A 107 12.30 -23.76 -4.02
C LEU A 107 12.89 -24.32 -5.31
N SER A 108 13.51 -23.45 -6.12
CA SER A 108 14.29 -23.89 -7.28
C SER A 108 15.71 -24.20 -6.84
N THR A 109 16.18 -25.42 -7.08
CA THR A 109 17.61 -25.73 -7.02
C THR A 109 18.26 -25.39 -8.37
N GLY A 110 19.55 -25.02 -8.35
CA GLY A 110 20.27 -24.52 -9.52
C GLY A 110 20.36 -25.48 -10.72
N ASP A 111 19.94 -26.73 -10.56
CA ASP A 111 19.94 -27.82 -11.55
C ASP A 111 18.55 -28.11 -12.17
N SER A 112 17.60 -27.18 -12.06
CA SER A 112 16.21 -27.30 -12.56
C SER A 112 15.35 -28.33 -11.84
N ARG A 113 15.77 -28.81 -10.66
CA ARG A 113 14.89 -29.54 -9.76
C ARG A 113 14.14 -28.55 -8.86
N GLU A 114 12.90 -28.91 -8.54
CA GLU A 114 12.04 -28.15 -7.65
C GLU A 114 11.88 -28.93 -6.34
N ASP A 115 12.13 -28.25 -5.23
CA ASP A 115 11.86 -28.76 -3.90
C ASP A 115 10.51 -28.19 -3.42
N HIS A 116 9.57 -29.10 -3.24
CA HIS A 116 8.21 -28.82 -2.79
C HIS A 116 8.02 -29.05 -1.28
N SER A 117 9.07 -29.41 -0.54
CA SER A 117 8.98 -29.77 0.88
C SER A 117 8.43 -28.64 1.77
N GLN A 118 8.61 -27.39 1.35
CA GLN A 118 8.09 -26.19 2.02
C GLN A 118 7.01 -25.47 1.21
N ALA A 119 6.50 -26.11 0.15
CA ALA A 119 5.49 -25.49 -0.69
C ALA A 119 4.18 -25.33 0.09
N VAL A 120 3.53 -24.19 -0.13
CA VAL A 120 2.22 -23.87 0.46
C VAL A 120 1.21 -23.82 -0.67
N SER A 121 0.18 -24.66 -0.58
CA SER A 121 -0.91 -24.69 -1.53
C SER A 121 -2.15 -24.01 -0.96
N HIS A 122 -2.75 -23.13 -1.75
CA HIS A 122 -4.06 -22.51 -1.50
C HIS A 122 -5.06 -23.06 -2.50
N THR A 123 -6.18 -23.57 -2.01
CA THR A 123 -7.28 -24.09 -2.85
C THR A 123 -8.55 -23.33 -2.54
N TRP A 124 -9.24 -22.88 -3.59
CA TRP A 124 -10.51 -22.17 -3.47
C TRP A 124 -11.68 -23.09 -3.74
N HIS A 125 -12.69 -22.99 -2.88
CA HIS A 125 -13.94 -23.72 -2.99
C HIS A 125 -15.08 -22.74 -3.28
N TYR A 126 -15.93 -23.09 -4.22
CA TYR A 126 -17.02 -22.23 -4.69
C TYR A 126 -18.37 -22.91 -4.52
N GLU A 127 -19.43 -22.12 -4.57
CA GLU A 127 -20.79 -22.64 -4.67
C GLU A 127 -20.94 -23.59 -5.87
N VAL A 128 -21.81 -24.58 -5.70
CA VAL A 128 -22.15 -25.58 -6.73
C VAL A 128 -22.73 -24.92 -7.99
N PRO A 129 -22.70 -25.62 -9.16
CA PRO A 129 -23.10 -25.03 -10.43
C PRO A 129 -24.55 -24.51 -10.54
N THR A 130 -25.44 -24.91 -9.62
CA THR A 130 -26.83 -24.41 -9.56
C THR A 130 -26.96 -23.05 -8.88
N LEU A 131 -25.86 -22.53 -8.32
CA LEU A 131 -25.77 -21.23 -7.66
C LEU A 131 -24.81 -20.30 -8.42
N PRO A 132 -24.72 -19.01 -8.07
CA PRO A 132 -23.89 -18.03 -8.79
C PRO A 132 -22.38 -18.30 -8.77
N GLY A 133 -21.90 -19.30 -8.02
CA GLY A 133 -20.49 -19.67 -7.99
C GLY A 133 -19.64 -18.74 -7.12
N ARG A 134 -20.19 -18.20 -6.02
CA ARG A 134 -19.44 -17.33 -5.11
C ARG A 134 -18.43 -18.15 -4.27
N PRO A 135 -17.32 -17.56 -3.79
CA PRO A 135 -16.37 -18.24 -2.91
C PRO A 135 -17.04 -18.73 -1.63
N LEU A 136 -16.78 -19.96 -1.20
CA LEU A 136 -17.28 -20.55 0.05
C LEU A 136 -16.18 -20.77 1.09
N ALA A 137 -15.00 -21.17 0.63
CA ALA A 137 -13.86 -21.41 1.51
C ALA A 137 -12.53 -21.23 0.78
N VAL A 138 -11.48 -20.96 1.55
CA VAL A 138 -10.08 -21.08 1.11
C VAL A 138 -9.39 -22.05 2.05
N SER A 139 -8.84 -23.12 1.48
CA SER A 139 -7.99 -24.07 2.20
C SER A 139 -6.53 -23.74 1.95
N GLU A 140 -5.71 -23.91 2.96
CA GLU A 140 -4.25 -23.81 2.88
C GLU A 140 -3.64 -25.11 3.37
N GLN A 141 -2.59 -25.58 2.69
CA GLN A 141 -1.82 -26.74 3.11
C GLN A 141 -0.34 -26.50 2.87
N VAL A 142 0.45 -26.53 3.93
CA VAL A 142 1.90 -26.67 3.87
C VAL A 142 2.21 -28.13 3.55
N ALA A 143 3.16 -28.41 2.66
CA ALA A 143 3.43 -29.78 2.19
C ALA A 143 3.72 -30.81 3.31
N SER A 144 4.26 -30.36 4.44
CA SER A 144 4.54 -31.18 5.62
C SER A 144 3.36 -31.37 6.58
N GLU A 145 2.22 -30.73 6.33
CA GLU A 145 1.10 -30.63 7.25
C GLU A 145 -0.25 -31.01 6.61
N GLY A 146 -1.26 -31.19 7.45
CA GLY A 146 -2.65 -31.37 6.99
C GLY A 146 -3.24 -30.06 6.45
N PRO A 147 -4.24 -30.13 5.55
CA PRO A 147 -4.93 -28.94 5.07
C PRO A 147 -5.76 -28.30 6.19
N ARG A 148 -5.72 -26.97 6.27
CA ARG A 148 -6.57 -26.16 7.15
C ARG A 148 -7.46 -25.24 6.32
N THR A 149 -8.64 -24.91 6.80
CA THR A 149 -9.51 -23.92 6.18
C THR A 149 -9.26 -22.54 6.78
N THR A 150 -8.53 -21.69 6.07
CA THR A 150 -8.14 -20.36 6.56
C THR A 150 -9.22 -19.32 6.35
N GLN A 151 -10.16 -19.55 5.43
CA GLN A 151 -11.28 -18.64 5.19
C GLN A 151 -12.60 -19.36 4.94
N ARG A 152 -13.71 -18.75 5.40
CA ARG A 152 -15.10 -19.13 5.08
C ARG A 152 -15.93 -17.90 4.74
N PHE A 153 -16.88 -18.06 3.83
CA PHE A 153 -17.80 -17.01 3.43
C PHE A 153 -19.25 -17.48 3.57
N ILE A 154 -20.08 -16.66 4.21
CA ILE A 154 -21.52 -16.87 4.32
C ILE A 154 -22.22 -15.69 3.68
N TYR A 155 -23.13 -15.96 2.75
CA TYR A 155 -23.90 -14.94 2.04
C TYR A 155 -25.31 -14.84 2.60
N ALA A 156 -25.82 -13.62 2.69
CA ALA A 156 -27.22 -13.40 3.04
C ALA A 156 -28.13 -13.98 1.95
N ALA A 157 -29.26 -14.52 2.40
CA ALA A 157 -30.35 -14.93 1.54
C ALA A 157 -31.06 -13.69 0.97
N SER A 158 -32.25 -13.88 0.40
CA SER A 158 -33.07 -12.78 -0.14
C SER A 158 -34.39 -12.65 0.63
N THR A 159 -34.35 -12.88 1.93
CA THR A 159 -35.52 -12.70 2.81
C THR A 159 -35.92 -11.22 2.88
N ALA A 160 -37.14 -10.93 3.33
CA ALA A 160 -37.57 -9.54 3.54
C ALA A 160 -36.62 -8.80 4.50
N ALA A 161 -36.23 -9.42 5.62
CA ALA A 161 -35.31 -8.84 6.59
C ALA A 161 -33.89 -8.59 6.03
N ASP A 162 -33.42 -9.40 5.07
CA ASP A 162 -32.13 -9.16 4.40
C ASP A 162 -32.21 -8.01 3.39
N LYS A 163 -33.36 -7.86 2.71
CA LYS A 163 -33.63 -6.74 1.81
C LYS A 163 -33.78 -5.43 2.57
N ASP A 164 -34.48 -5.43 3.70
CA ASP A 164 -34.64 -4.25 4.56
C ASP A 164 -33.30 -3.72 5.09
N ARG A 165 -32.29 -4.59 5.20
CA ARG A 165 -30.92 -4.25 5.60
C ARG A 165 -29.96 -4.03 4.42
N ASN A 166 -30.44 -4.15 3.18
CA ASN A 166 -29.66 -4.06 1.93
C ASN A 166 -28.47 -5.05 1.86
N ILE A 167 -28.60 -6.25 2.43
CA ILE A 167 -27.52 -7.25 2.43
C ILE A 167 -27.83 -8.48 1.58
N ALA A 168 -28.99 -8.54 0.93
CA ALA A 168 -29.38 -9.70 0.12
C ALA A 168 -28.31 -10.04 -0.94
N GLY A 169 -27.78 -11.26 -0.89
CA GLY A 169 -26.73 -11.74 -1.80
C GLY A 169 -25.29 -11.32 -1.44
N HIS A 170 -25.10 -10.42 -0.47
CA HIS A 170 -23.78 -10.00 0.01
C HIS A 170 -23.18 -11.01 0.99
N CYS A 171 -21.85 -11.04 1.09
CA CYS A 171 -21.15 -11.80 2.13
C CYS A 171 -21.34 -11.10 3.48
N ILE A 172 -22.08 -11.75 4.38
CA ILE A 172 -22.44 -11.21 5.71
C ILE A 172 -21.52 -11.74 6.82
N SER A 173 -20.84 -12.86 6.59
CA SER A 173 -19.82 -13.39 7.50
C SER A 173 -18.61 -13.88 6.72
N HIS A 174 -17.48 -13.20 6.90
CA HIS A 174 -16.18 -13.62 6.39
C HIS A 174 -15.32 -14.06 7.56
N TYR A 175 -15.15 -15.37 7.71
CA TYR A 175 -14.15 -15.91 8.61
C TYR A 175 -12.80 -15.87 7.89
N ASP A 176 -11.81 -15.27 8.51
CA ASP A 176 -10.46 -15.07 7.97
C ASP A 176 -9.41 -15.52 8.99
N THR A 177 -8.14 -15.22 8.71
CA THR A 177 -7.03 -15.58 9.60
C THR A 177 -7.07 -14.87 10.96
N ALA A 178 -7.91 -13.83 11.10
CA ALA A 178 -8.04 -13.03 12.31
C ALA A 178 -9.43 -13.18 12.97
N GLY A 179 -10.18 -14.23 12.65
CA GLY A 179 -11.50 -14.49 13.24
C GLY A 179 -12.63 -14.24 12.26
N LEU A 180 -13.62 -13.42 12.64
CA LEU A 180 -14.83 -13.16 11.85
C LEU A 180 -15.01 -11.66 11.61
N MET A 181 -15.22 -11.27 10.36
CA MET A 181 -15.82 -9.98 9.98
C MET A 181 -17.27 -10.17 9.56
N ALA A 182 -18.20 -9.58 10.29
CA ALA A 182 -19.63 -9.62 10.00
C ALA A 182 -20.13 -8.27 9.44
N THR A 183 -20.95 -8.31 8.40
CA THR A 183 -21.65 -7.13 7.85
C THR A 183 -23.13 -7.20 8.17
N GLU A 184 -23.62 -6.28 9.00
CA GLU A 184 -24.97 -6.38 9.56
C GLU A 184 -26.02 -5.66 8.71
N CYS A 185 -25.63 -4.55 8.08
CA CYS A 185 -26.47 -3.77 7.17
C CYS A 185 -25.63 -2.86 6.26
N MET A 186 -26.25 -2.43 5.16
CA MET A 186 -25.66 -1.52 4.17
C MET A 186 -26.59 -0.35 3.86
N ALA A 187 -25.99 0.76 3.42
CA ALA A 187 -26.69 1.90 2.87
C ALA A 187 -27.28 1.56 1.50
N LEU A 188 -28.21 2.38 1.02
CA LEU A 188 -28.72 2.29 -0.36
C LEU A 188 -27.62 2.48 -1.41
N SER A 189 -26.56 3.20 -1.07
CA SER A 189 -25.36 3.38 -1.88
C SER A 189 -24.41 2.16 -1.87
N GLY A 190 -24.71 1.13 -1.08
CA GLY A 190 -23.90 -0.08 -0.94
C GLY A 190 -22.80 0.00 0.13
N VAL A 191 -22.67 1.13 0.84
CA VAL A 191 -21.66 1.29 1.91
C VAL A 191 -22.08 0.50 3.16
N PRO A 192 -21.21 -0.32 3.77
CA PRO A 192 -21.50 -0.97 5.05
C PRO A 192 -21.76 0.05 6.17
N LEU A 193 -22.93 -0.03 6.79
CA LEU A 193 -23.33 0.87 7.89
C LEU A 193 -22.99 0.28 9.26
N SER A 194 -22.87 -1.04 9.38
CA SER A 194 -22.49 -1.70 10.63
C SER A 194 -21.67 -2.95 10.31
N MET A 195 -20.44 -2.98 10.81
CA MET A 195 -19.54 -4.13 10.68
C MET A 195 -19.00 -4.51 12.04
N THR A 196 -18.94 -5.81 12.33
CA THR A 196 -18.44 -6.34 13.60
C THR A 196 -17.27 -7.28 13.38
N ARG A 197 -16.12 -6.96 13.98
CA ARG A 197 -14.99 -7.88 14.09
C ARG A 197 -15.08 -8.68 15.39
N ARG A 198 -14.87 -9.99 15.30
CA ARG A 198 -14.61 -10.88 16.44
C ARG A 198 -13.28 -11.58 16.20
N LEU A 199 -12.41 -11.59 17.20
CA LEU A 199 -11.10 -12.25 17.14
C LEU A 199 -11.20 -13.70 17.63
N PRO A 200 -10.25 -14.60 17.32
CA PRO A 200 -10.17 -15.92 17.94
C PRO A 200 -9.97 -15.83 19.45
N GLN A 201 -10.35 -16.85 20.21
CA GLN A 201 -10.15 -16.88 21.68
C GLN A 201 -8.68 -16.74 22.08
N ALA A 202 -7.77 -17.35 21.32
CA ALA A 202 -6.33 -17.30 21.55
C ALA A 202 -5.63 -16.24 20.67
N ALA A 203 -6.28 -15.11 20.38
CA ALA A 203 -5.74 -14.10 19.43
C ALA A 203 -4.37 -13.51 19.80
N THR A 204 -3.94 -13.63 21.06
CA THR A 204 -2.61 -13.16 21.51
C THR A 204 -1.52 -14.22 21.35
N ASP A 205 -1.86 -15.44 21.00
CA ASP A 205 -0.91 -16.52 20.74
C ASP A 205 -0.28 -16.30 19.34
N PRO A 206 1.04 -16.04 19.25
CA PRO A 206 1.71 -15.82 17.98
C PRO A 206 1.74 -17.08 17.09
N ASP A 207 1.57 -18.26 17.68
CA ASP A 207 1.59 -19.54 16.97
C ASP A 207 0.18 -20.00 16.58
N LEU A 208 -0.86 -19.18 16.85
CA LEU A 208 -2.23 -19.51 16.52
C LEU A 208 -2.40 -19.75 15.02
N GLN A 209 -2.88 -20.95 14.71
CA GLN A 209 -3.27 -21.36 13.37
C GLN A 209 -4.78 -21.57 13.33
N VAL A 210 -5.53 -20.68 12.67
CA VAL A 210 -6.98 -20.86 12.55
C VAL A 210 -7.31 -22.00 11.58
N ASP A 211 -8.33 -22.77 11.92
CA ASP A 211 -8.93 -23.76 11.03
C ASP A 211 -10.45 -23.74 11.17
N TRP A 212 -11.14 -23.20 10.16
CA TRP A 212 -12.60 -23.16 10.06
C TRP A 212 -13.13 -24.46 9.44
N HIS A 213 -12.83 -25.58 10.09
CA HIS A 213 -13.14 -26.93 9.62
C HIS A 213 -14.66 -27.20 9.55
N GLY A 214 -15.10 -28.03 8.61
CA GLY A 214 -16.52 -28.43 8.46
C GLY A 214 -17.37 -27.42 7.71
N ALA A 215 -18.68 -27.35 7.98
CA ALA A 215 -19.60 -26.42 7.29
C ALA A 215 -20.61 -25.76 8.24
N ASP A 216 -20.41 -25.88 9.56
CA ASP A 216 -21.31 -25.39 10.59
C ASP A 216 -20.76 -24.10 11.23
N PRO A 217 -21.41 -22.94 11.00
CA PRO A 217 -21.02 -21.68 11.62
C PRO A 217 -21.06 -21.68 13.15
N THR A 218 -21.86 -22.57 13.76
CA THR A 218 -21.96 -22.69 15.23
C THR A 218 -20.62 -23.16 15.81
N ALA A 219 -20.01 -24.17 15.18
CA ALA A 219 -18.69 -24.67 15.57
C ALA A 219 -17.61 -23.60 15.43
N TRP A 220 -17.62 -22.84 14.33
CA TRP A 220 -16.65 -21.75 14.11
C TRP A 220 -16.82 -20.63 15.12
N ASN A 221 -18.06 -20.25 15.43
CA ASN A 221 -18.37 -19.20 16.39
C ASN A 221 -17.92 -19.54 17.81
N ALA A 222 -17.80 -20.83 18.14
CA ALA A 222 -17.27 -21.30 19.42
C ALA A 222 -15.75 -21.10 19.56
N LEU A 223 -15.01 -20.90 18.46
CA LEU A 223 -13.57 -20.61 18.45
C LEU A 223 -13.26 -19.11 18.59
N LEU A 224 -14.29 -18.26 18.50
CA LEU A 224 -14.15 -16.81 18.61
C LEU A 224 -14.25 -16.35 20.06
N GLY A 225 -13.51 -15.30 20.39
CA GLY A 225 -13.61 -14.58 21.66
C GLY A 225 -15.01 -13.99 21.87
N PRO A 226 -15.37 -13.70 23.13
CA PRO A 226 -16.65 -13.08 23.48
C PRO A 226 -16.73 -11.60 23.04
N GLU A 227 -15.59 -10.91 22.91
CA GLU A 227 -15.55 -9.50 22.54
C GLU A 227 -16.02 -9.26 21.10
N ARG A 228 -16.76 -8.16 20.92
CA ARG A 228 -17.27 -7.72 19.63
C ARG A 228 -16.81 -6.29 19.39
N TYR A 229 -16.07 -6.09 18.31
CA TYR A 229 -15.56 -4.79 17.91
C TYR A 229 -16.41 -4.26 16.75
N THR A 230 -17.50 -3.57 17.08
CA THR A 230 -18.46 -3.07 16.09
C THR A 230 -18.13 -1.64 15.70
N THR A 231 -17.98 -1.41 14.39
CA THR A 231 -17.88 -0.07 13.81
C THR A 231 -19.18 0.27 13.11
N VAL A 232 -19.76 1.42 13.42
CA VAL A 232 -20.99 1.92 12.80
C VAL A 232 -20.69 3.15 11.99
N THR A 233 -21.18 3.19 10.76
CA THR A 233 -20.97 4.26 9.80
C THR A 233 -22.32 4.82 9.38
N CYS A 234 -22.37 6.13 9.14
CA CYS A 234 -23.49 6.78 8.46
C CYS A 234 -22.96 7.51 7.22
N THR A 235 -23.72 7.50 6.14
CA THR A 235 -23.34 8.16 4.88
C THR A 235 -24.35 9.23 4.46
N ASP A 236 -23.91 10.13 3.57
CA ASP A 236 -24.81 10.98 2.80
C ASP A 236 -25.47 10.20 1.64
N ALA A 237 -26.32 10.88 0.87
CA ALA A 237 -27.05 10.30 -0.26
C ALA A 237 -26.15 9.84 -1.42
N THR A 238 -24.91 10.34 -1.49
CA THR A 238 -23.92 9.94 -2.51
C THR A 238 -23.00 8.81 -2.02
N GLY A 239 -23.16 8.39 -0.76
CA GLY A 239 -22.35 7.35 -0.14
C GLY A 239 -21.08 7.86 0.56
N ASN A 240 -20.87 9.18 0.68
CA ASN A 240 -19.75 9.67 1.47
C ASN A 240 -20.02 9.47 2.96
N VAL A 241 -19.02 9.01 3.70
CA VAL A 241 -19.11 8.85 5.16
C VAL A 241 -19.29 10.21 5.83
N LEU A 242 -20.30 10.32 6.70
CA LEU A 242 -20.58 11.50 7.53
C LEU A 242 -20.22 11.26 9.00
N ASN A 243 -20.49 10.07 9.51
CA ASN A 243 -20.16 9.69 10.89
C ASN A 243 -19.57 8.29 10.92
N THR A 244 -18.61 8.08 11.80
CA THR A 244 -18.09 6.75 12.15
C THR A 244 -18.00 6.65 13.66
N ARG A 245 -18.67 5.67 14.24
CA ARG A 245 -18.49 5.26 15.64
C ARG A 245 -17.58 4.03 15.65
N ASP A 246 -16.46 4.13 16.35
CA ASP A 246 -15.55 3.00 16.52
C ASP A 246 -16.05 2.00 17.57
N ALA A 247 -15.31 0.89 17.71
CA ALA A 247 -15.63 -0.18 18.67
C ALA A 247 -15.56 0.24 20.15
N ALA A 248 -14.94 1.39 20.46
CA ALA A 248 -14.88 1.97 21.79
C ALA A 248 -15.94 3.07 22.01
N ASP A 249 -16.91 3.17 21.10
CA ASP A 249 -17.97 4.19 21.05
C ASP A 249 -17.47 5.63 20.93
N HIS A 250 -16.26 5.87 20.40
CA HIS A 250 -15.86 7.22 20.00
C HIS A 250 -16.42 7.52 18.61
N GLN A 251 -16.93 8.74 18.42
CA GLN A 251 -17.56 9.14 17.17
C GLN A 251 -16.72 10.19 16.45
N GLN A 252 -16.36 9.91 15.21
CA GLN A 252 -15.84 10.89 14.26
C GLN A 252 -16.99 11.40 13.41
N ARG A 253 -17.06 12.72 13.20
CA ARG A 253 -18.01 13.34 12.29
C ARG A 253 -17.26 14.20 11.29
N VAL A 254 -17.71 14.18 10.04
CA VAL A 254 -17.17 15.00 8.97
C VAL A 254 -18.28 15.80 8.29
N ALA A 255 -17.93 16.92 7.68
CA ALA A 255 -18.82 17.68 6.82
C ALA A 255 -18.10 18.05 5.52
N TYR A 256 -18.83 17.94 4.42
CA TYR A 256 -18.34 18.29 3.09
C TYR A 256 -18.85 19.67 2.68
N GLY A 257 -18.05 20.39 1.89
CA GLY A 257 -18.48 21.60 1.21
C GLY A 257 -19.41 21.30 0.04
N VAL A 258 -19.95 22.35 -0.59
CA VAL A 258 -20.83 22.23 -1.76
C VAL A 258 -20.19 21.49 -2.94
N ASN A 259 -18.86 21.46 -3.00
CA ASN A 259 -18.08 20.77 -4.02
C ASN A 259 -17.76 19.31 -3.65
N GLY A 260 -18.35 18.77 -2.58
CA GLY A 260 -18.13 17.39 -2.11
C GLY A 260 -16.79 17.16 -1.40
N GLN A 261 -15.98 18.21 -1.18
CA GLN A 261 -14.69 18.08 -0.51
C GLN A 261 -14.81 18.27 1.00
N LEU A 262 -13.96 17.58 1.77
CA LEU A 262 -13.96 17.66 3.22
C LEU A 262 -13.74 19.11 3.70
N ALA A 263 -14.69 19.66 4.45
CA ALA A 263 -14.60 21.03 4.96
C ALA A 263 -14.24 21.09 6.45
N ARG A 264 -14.74 20.11 7.24
CA ARG A 264 -14.63 20.12 8.71
C ARG A 264 -14.66 18.71 9.28
N THR A 265 -14.04 18.53 10.45
CA THR A 265 -14.05 17.28 11.20
C THR A 265 -14.20 17.52 12.70
N TRP A 266 -14.85 16.58 13.37
CA TRP A 266 -15.08 16.58 14.81
C TRP A 266 -14.84 15.20 15.40
N LEU A 267 -14.54 15.18 16.70
CA LEU A 267 -14.40 13.97 17.50
C LEU A 267 -15.27 14.10 18.75
N THR A 268 -16.05 13.08 19.05
CA THR A 268 -16.77 12.91 20.31
C THR A 268 -16.17 11.68 20.99
N VAL A 269 -15.33 11.91 21.99
CA VAL A 269 -14.87 10.83 22.86
C VAL A 269 -16.08 10.31 23.64
N LYS A 270 -16.13 9.00 23.92
CA LYS A 270 -17.24 8.36 24.64
C LYS A 270 -17.55 9.14 25.92
N ASN A 271 -18.83 9.44 26.15
CA ASN A 271 -19.32 10.19 27.30
C ASN A 271 -18.75 11.63 27.44
N SER A 272 -18.22 12.21 26.36
CA SER A 272 -17.71 13.59 26.33
C SER A 272 -18.47 14.45 25.33
N ALA A 273 -18.30 15.77 25.39
CA ALA A 273 -18.84 16.67 24.38
C ALA A 273 -18.07 16.52 23.06
N GLU A 274 -18.75 16.82 21.95
CA GLU A 274 -18.11 16.90 20.63
C GLU A 274 -17.09 18.04 20.61
N GLN A 275 -15.90 17.77 20.11
CA GLN A 275 -14.82 18.74 19.94
C GLN A 275 -14.40 18.86 18.48
N PRO A 276 -14.13 20.09 17.98
CA PRO A 276 -13.63 20.28 16.63
C PRO A 276 -12.20 19.74 16.50
N VAL A 277 -11.92 19.04 15.40
CA VAL A 277 -10.57 18.58 15.04
C VAL A 277 -10.04 19.47 13.90
N VAL A 278 -10.80 19.60 12.80
CA VAL A 278 -10.56 20.56 11.72
C VAL A 278 -11.76 21.50 11.63
N THR A 279 -11.55 22.78 11.91
CA THR A 279 -12.61 23.80 11.94
C THR A 279 -12.86 24.42 10.56
N ALA A 280 -11.85 24.42 9.69
CA ALA A 280 -11.96 24.87 8.31
C ALA A 280 -10.89 24.23 7.44
N LEU A 281 -11.28 23.71 6.28
CA LEU A 281 -10.40 23.23 5.24
C LEU A 281 -10.84 23.79 3.87
N THR A 282 -9.90 24.38 3.15
CA THR A 282 -10.10 24.91 1.80
C THR A 282 -9.21 24.18 0.81
N HIS A 283 -9.60 24.18 -0.46
CA HIS A 283 -8.88 23.50 -1.53
C HIS A 283 -8.63 24.40 -2.73
N SER A 284 -7.62 24.07 -3.51
CA SER A 284 -7.33 24.64 -4.82
C SER A 284 -8.32 24.14 -5.86
N ALA A 285 -8.27 24.71 -7.07
CA ALA A 285 -9.07 24.28 -8.21
C ALA A 285 -8.85 22.79 -8.55
N GLU A 286 -7.64 22.26 -8.32
CA GLU A 286 -7.27 20.84 -8.50
C GLU A 286 -7.64 19.96 -7.30
N GLY A 287 -8.39 20.49 -6.33
CA GLY A 287 -8.83 19.77 -5.13
C GLY A 287 -7.73 19.48 -4.10
N ARG A 288 -6.58 20.15 -4.18
CA ARG A 288 -5.49 20.03 -3.19
C ARG A 288 -5.73 20.97 -2.01
N LYS A 289 -5.44 20.54 -0.77
CA LYS A 289 -5.58 21.39 0.44
C LYS A 289 -4.84 22.73 0.30
N LEU A 290 -5.44 23.85 0.70
CA LEU A 290 -4.81 25.17 0.68
C LEU A 290 -4.61 25.73 2.08
N ASN A 291 -5.68 25.84 2.86
CA ASN A 291 -5.63 26.29 4.25
C ASN A 291 -6.43 25.36 5.12
N GLU A 292 -5.83 24.89 6.21
CA GLU A 292 -6.42 24.00 7.20
C GLU A 292 -6.27 24.63 8.58
N THR A 293 -7.38 24.80 9.29
CA THR A 293 -7.39 25.30 10.67
C THR A 293 -7.86 24.19 11.60
N HIS A 294 -7.08 23.93 12.64
CA HIS A 294 -7.34 22.87 13.60
C HIS A 294 -8.06 23.41 14.84
N GLY A 295 -8.73 22.54 15.59
CA GLY A 295 -9.44 22.88 16.83
C GLY A 295 -8.53 23.45 17.92
N ASN A 296 -7.24 23.15 17.88
CA ASN A 296 -6.23 23.71 18.79
C ASN A 296 -5.69 25.10 18.34
N GLY A 297 -6.28 25.71 17.31
CA GLY A 297 -5.88 27.01 16.78
C GLY A 297 -4.63 26.99 15.89
N VAL A 298 -4.06 25.81 15.60
CA VAL A 298 -2.97 25.68 14.62
C VAL A 298 -3.54 25.87 13.21
N THR A 299 -2.81 26.60 12.38
CA THR A 299 -3.12 26.83 10.97
C THR A 299 -2.02 26.27 10.09
N CYS A 300 -2.41 25.52 9.07
CA CYS A 300 -1.55 24.95 8.05
C CYS A 300 -1.89 25.60 6.71
N THR A 301 -0.90 26.19 6.04
CA THR A 301 -1.03 26.73 4.68
C THR A 301 -0.14 25.95 3.74
N TYR A 302 -0.72 25.50 2.63
CA TYR A 302 -0.05 24.78 1.54
C TYR A 302 0.03 25.68 0.33
N GLN A 303 1.23 25.82 -0.25
CA GLN A 303 1.43 26.57 -1.49
C GLN A 303 1.98 25.65 -2.56
N TYR A 304 1.43 25.77 -3.76
CA TYR A 304 1.81 24.94 -4.90
C TYR A 304 2.46 25.79 -5.98
N GLU A 305 3.44 25.23 -6.69
CA GLU A 305 4.02 25.85 -7.87
C GLU A 305 2.95 25.93 -8.99
N PRO A 306 2.61 27.12 -9.54
CA PRO A 306 1.47 27.26 -10.44
C PRO A 306 1.52 26.43 -11.72
N ARG A 307 2.72 26.12 -12.23
CA ARG A 307 2.89 25.41 -13.51
C ARG A 307 2.83 23.89 -13.36
N THR A 308 3.39 23.35 -12.29
CA THR A 308 3.48 21.89 -12.07
C THR A 308 2.50 21.39 -11.01
N GLN A 309 1.89 22.32 -10.27
CA GLN A 309 1.09 22.08 -9.08
C GLN A 309 1.85 21.34 -7.95
N ARG A 310 3.18 21.21 -8.02
CA ARG A 310 3.99 20.57 -6.95
C ARG A 310 3.92 21.39 -5.66
N LEU A 311 3.90 20.72 -4.51
CA LEU A 311 3.83 21.35 -3.20
C LEU A 311 5.14 22.10 -2.91
N ALA A 312 5.13 23.42 -2.99
CA ALA A 312 6.31 24.25 -2.79
C ALA A 312 6.53 24.59 -1.31
N ILE A 313 5.46 24.83 -0.54
CA ILE A 313 5.56 25.28 0.85
C ILE A 313 4.52 24.61 1.73
N ILE A 314 4.94 24.13 2.91
CA ILE A 314 4.07 23.78 4.04
C ILE A 314 4.42 24.71 5.19
N ARG A 315 3.45 25.52 5.60
CA ARG A 315 3.60 26.47 6.69
C ARG A 315 2.63 26.18 7.81
N VAL A 316 3.16 25.93 9.01
CA VAL A 316 2.39 25.61 10.22
C VAL A 316 2.63 26.70 11.26
N LYS A 317 1.55 27.31 11.75
CA LYS A 317 1.60 28.40 12.74
C LYS A 317 0.60 28.15 13.86
N ARG A 318 0.94 28.63 15.05
CA ARG A 318 -0.01 28.89 16.15
C ARG A 318 0.01 30.37 16.50
N GLN A 319 -0.90 30.82 17.37
CA GLN A 319 -0.96 32.22 17.79
C GLN A 319 0.38 32.76 18.30
N THR A 320 1.15 31.93 19.02
CA THR A 320 2.43 32.33 19.61
C THR A 320 3.64 32.23 18.66
N GLY A 321 3.47 31.80 17.41
CA GLY A 321 4.55 31.82 16.43
C GLY A 321 4.53 30.72 15.37
N LEU A 322 5.56 30.74 14.53
CA LEU A 322 5.82 29.77 13.48
C LEU A 322 6.33 28.45 14.09
N LEU A 323 5.68 27.34 13.75
CA LEU A 323 6.08 26.00 14.17
C LEU A 323 6.93 25.31 13.09
N GLN A 324 6.59 25.54 11.83
CA GLN A 324 7.26 24.93 10.67
C GLN A 324 7.03 25.79 9.42
N ASP A 325 8.06 25.96 8.58
CA ASP A 325 7.95 26.57 7.25
C ASP A 325 8.84 25.79 6.28
N LEU A 326 8.38 24.58 5.91
CA LEU A 326 9.06 23.72 4.96
C LEU A 326 8.91 24.25 3.55
N ARG A 327 10.03 24.40 2.86
CA ARG A 327 10.11 24.89 1.48
C ARG A 327 10.85 23.88 0.63
N TYR A 328 10.24 23.48 -0.46
CA TYR A 328 10.78 22.50 -1.38
C TYR A 328 11.27 23.16 -2.67
N GLN A 329 12.41 22.69 -3.16
CA GLN A 329 12.84 22.95 -4.52
C GLN A 329 12.96 21.62 -5.25
N TYR A 330 12.54 21.64 -6.50
CA TYR A 330 12.50 20.46 -7.36
C TYR A 330 13.41 20.65 -8.56
N ASP A 331 13.95 19.55 -9.07
CA ASP A 331 14.45 19.53 -10.44
C ASP A 331 13.26 19.53 -11.44
N PRO A 332 13.51 19.67 -12.75
CA PRO A 332 12.44 19.69 -13.74
C PRO A 332 11.55 18.43 -13.73
N VAL A 333 12.13 17.25 -13.46
CA VAL A 333 11.37 15.98 -13.46
C VAL A 333 10.61 15.73 -12.16
N GLY A 334 10.97 16.43 -11.07
CA GLY A 334 10.25 16.46 -9.81
C GLY A 334 10.96 15.82 -8.64
N ASN A 335 12.25 15.53 -8.73
CA ASN A 335 13.04 15.11 -7.59
C ASN A 335 13.22 16.30 -6.64
N VAL A 336 13.10 16.06 -5.33
CA VAL A 336 13.31 17.10 -4.31
C VAL A 336 14.81 17.37 -4.21
N LEU A 337 15.29 18.51 -4.70
CA LEU A 337 16.71 18.89 -4.56
C LEU A 337 17.00 19.49 -3.19
N ASN A 338 15.99 20.14 -2.60
CA ASN A 338 16.13 20.91 -1.39
C ASN A 338 14.86 20.84 -0.55
N ALA A 339 15.03 20.65 0.75
CA ALA A 339 14.00 20.85 1.76
C ALA A 339 14.57 21.75 2.86
N ARG A 340 13.98 22.92 3.06
CA ARG A 340 14.45 23.90 4.05
C ARG A 340 13.33 24.31 5.00
N ASP A 341 13.60 24.31 6.30
CA ASP A 341 12.64 24.75 7.32
C ASP A 341 13.01 26.15 7.86
N GLU A 342 12.31 27.21 7.43
CA GLU A 342 12.60 28.57 7.92
C GLU A 342 12.17 28.80 9.38
N SER A 343 11.50 27.85 10.04
CA SER A 343 11.26 27.94 11.49
C SER A 343 12.51 27.63 12.32
N GLN A 344 13.51 26.98 11.70
CA GLN A 344 14.70 26.47 12.37
C GLN A 344 15.84 27.49 12.25
N GLN A 345 16.49 27.77 13.38
CA GLN A 345 17.67 28.63 13.38
C GLN A 345 18.91 27.87 12.91
N THR A 346 19.78 28.55 12.17
CA THR A 346 21.15 28.07 11.95
C THR A 346 21.89 28.07 13.28
N ARG A 347 22.51 26.95 13.64
CA ARG A 347 23.32 26.82 14.86
C ARG A 347 24.79 26.67 14.48
N ILE A 348 25.69 27.19 15.31
CA ILE A 348 27.12 26.94 15.20
C ILE A 348 27.49 25.98 16.32
N TRP A 349 28.08 24.84 15.97
CA TRP A 349 28.55 23.85 16.94
C TRP A 349 29.88 23.24 16.49
N ARG A 350 30.89 23.22 17.38
CA ARG A 350 32.27 22.79 17.07
C ARG A 350 32.80 23.33 15.73
N ASN A 351 32.65 24.65 15.51
CA ASN A 351 33.04 25.34 14.27
C ASN A 351 32.34 24.83 12.99
N GLN A 352 31.25 24.08 13.11
CA GLN A 352 30.38 23.70 12.00
C GLN A 352 29.09 24.53 12.02
N ARG A 353 28.70 25.02 10.85
CA ARG A 353 27.42 25.71 10.62
C ARG A 353 26.35 24.67 10.30
N VAL A 354 25.45 24.43 11.25
CA VAL A 354 24.29 23.53 11.10
C VAL A 354 23.11 24.35 10.61
N GLY A 355 22.84 24.27 9.30
CA GLY A 355 21.73 24.96 8.64
C GLY A 355 20.42 24.17 8.73
N PRO A 356 19.27 24.83 8.46
CA PRO A 356 17.96 24.18 8.44
C PRO A 356 17.64 23.48 7.11
N GLU A 357 18.67 23.19 6.32
CA GLU A 357 18.59 22.81 4.92
C GLU A 357 19.01 21.36 4.74
N SER A 358 18.19 20.61 4.02
CA SER A 358 18.49 19.29 3.50
C SER A 358 18.60 19.35 1.98
N LEU A 359 19.74 18.93 1.46
CA LEU A 359 20.09 18.83 0.05
C LEU A 359 20.14 17.38 -0.36
N TYR A 360 19.68 17.10 -1.57
CA TYR A 360 19.62 15.76 -2.13
C TYR A 360 20.27 15.73 -3.51
N GLY A 361 21.15 14.77 -3.71
CA GLY A 361 21.79 14.47 -4.99
C GLY A 361 21.25 13.18 -5.58
N TYR A 362 21.05 13.19 -6.89
CA TYR A 362 20.50 12.07 -7.65
C TYR A 362 21.43 11.66 -8.79
N ASP A 363 21.45 10.37 -9.10
CA ASP A 363 21.99 9.89 -10.37
C ASP A 363 21.03 10.17 -11.54
N SER A 364 21.43 9.84 -12.77
CA SER A 364 20.59 10.04 -13.96
C SER A 364 19.38 9.10 -14.05
N LEU A 365 19.25 8.14 -13.14
CA LEU A 365 18.08 7.27 -12.99
C LEU A 365 17.16 7.74 -11.86
N TYR A 366 17.44 8.92 -11.30
CA TYR A 366 16.71 9.54 -10.19
C TYR A 366 16.77 8.73 -8.89
N GLN A 367 17.82 7.94 -8.71
CA GLN A 367 18.12 7.29 -7.45
C GLN A 367 18.83 8.28 -6.54
N LEU A 368 18.41 8.35 -5.28
CA LEU A 368 19.05 9.19 -4.27
C LEU A 368 20.44 8.62 -3.99
N VAL A 369 21.49 9.39 -4.29
CA VAL A 369 22.89 8.98 -4.09
C VAL A 369 23.63 9.84 -3.08
N SER A 370 23.07 10.99 -2.71
CA SER A 370 23.55 11.76 -1.58
C SER A 370 22.43 12.48 -0.88
N ALA A 371 22.52 12.57 0.44
CA ALA A 371 21.63 13.38 1.25
C ALA A 371 22.41 14.04 2.37
N ASN A 372 22.07 15.30 2.66
CA ASN A 372 22.52 15.92 3.90
C ASN A 372 21.34 16.25 4.82
N GLY A 373 21.66 16.43 6.09
CA GLY A 373 20.69 16.80 7.07
C GLY A 373 21.33 16.98 8.42
N ARG A 374 20.51 16.79 9.46
CA ARG A 374 20.92 16.96 10.83
C ARG A 374 20.52 15.75 11.66
N GLU A 375 21.41 15.29 12.50
CA GLU A 375 21.13 14.23 13.48
C GLU A 375 21.46 14.72 14.88
N SER A 376 20.91 14.05 15.89
CA SER A 376 21.33 14.26 17.27
C SER A 376 22.38 13.24 17.70
N THR A 377 23.51 13.70 18.22
CA THR A 377 24.47 12.89 18.95
C THR A 377 24.12 12.91 20.44
N ARG A 378 23.98 11.73 21.04
CA ARG A 378 23.90 11.58 22.50
C ARG A 378 25.30 11.69 23.07
N GLN A 379 25.53 12.65 23.96
CA GLN A 379 26.67 12.58 24.88
C GLN A 379 26.30 11.70 26.08
N TYR A 380 27.30 10.99 26.63
CA TYR A 380 27.19 10.14 27.84
C TYR A 380 26.69 10.88 29.10
N ASN A 381 26.44 12.20 29.05
CA ASN A 381 25.95 13.03 30.16
C ASN A 381 24.55 13.65 29.91
N GLY A 382 23.71 13.05 29.05
CA GLY A 382 22.30 13.46 28.89
C GLY A 382 22.04 14.72 28.04
N ALA A 383 23.07 15.37 27.52
CA ALA A 383 22.92 16.45 26.54
C ALA A 383 22.71 15.88 25.12
N THR A 384 21.59 16.24 24.48
CA THR A 384 21.29 15.92 23.08
C THR A 384 21.85 17.03 22.18
N THR A 385 22.71 16.70 21.22
CA THR A 385 23.45 17.69 20.41
C THR A 385 23.19 17.51 18.93
N THR A 386 22.94 18.56 18.15
CA THR A 386 22.65 18.44 16.70
C THR A 386 23.89 18.69 15.84
N ILE A 387 24.22 17.79 14.89
CA ILE A 387 25.34 17.91 13.94
C ILE A 387 24.86 17.75 12.49
N ASN A 388 25.63 18.27 11.53
CA ASN A 388 25.38 18.00 10.11
C ASN A 388 25.81 16.57 9.77
N THR A 389 25.03 15.90 8.94
CA THR A 389 25.39 14.61 8.34
C THR A 389 25.35 14.68 6.83
N SER A 390 26.18 13.87 6.20
CA SER A 390 26.16 13.58 4.77
C SER A 390 26.22 12.08 4.62
N ALA A 391 25.28 11.50 3.89
CA ALA A 391 25.27 10.10 3.49
C ALA A 391 25.40 9.99 1.98
#